data_AF-A0A7C2U7B4-F1
#
_entry.id   AF-A0A7C2U7B4-F1
#
_cell.length_a   1.000
_cell.length_b   1.000
_cell.length_c   1.000
_cell.angle_alpha   90.00
_cell.angle_beta   90.00
_cell.angle_gamma   90.00
#
_symmetry.space_group_name_H-M   'P 1'
#
loop_
_entity.id
_entity.type
_entity.pdbx_description
1 polymer ?
#
loop_
_entity_poly.entity_id
_entity_poly.type
_entity_poly.pdbx_seq_one_letter_code
_entity_poly.pdbx_strand_id
1 'polypeptide(L)'
;MTRRASIAYYFAAITLGSFFLAVTYYVHFLMTGAPRENIGRDFLATYFFTLMLTLVPMLLCAFLLRRAAVAFRWSAPWPWMLVGAALFLAIVQALGWLGNAFESDKMVVEWWRMVLTFVLVGPMLAVKQPFWLPLPAGALTAFLLYRVHRAFEDAPSPAS
;
A
#
# COMPACT_ATOMS: atom_id res chain seq x y z
N MET A 1 16.63 -8.67 13.30
CA MET A 1 15.47 -7.88 13.78
C MET A 1 14.71 -8.65 14.85
N THR A 2 14.36 -7.99 15.95
CA THR A 2 13.51 -8.55 17.01
C THR A 2 12.05 -8.69 16.54
N ARG A 3 11.24 -9.50 17.24
CA ARG A 3 9.81 -9.70 16.94
C ARG A 3 9.03 -8.37 16.92
N ARG A 4 9.37 -7.45 17.83
CA ARG A 4 8.74 -6.12 17.96
C ARG A 4 9.02 -5.20 16.76
N ALA A 5 10.26 -5.19 16.27
CA ALA A 5 10.65 -4.41 15.09
C ALA A 5 9.88 -4.83 13.83
N SER A 6 9.64 -6.12 13.65
CA SER A 6 8.86 -6.63 12.52
C SER A 6 7.41 -6.15 12.56
N ILE A 7 6.77 -6.13 13.73
CA ILE A 7 5.39 -5.64 13.87
C ILE A 7 5.32 -4.14 13.57
N ALA A 8 6.24 -3.35 14.13
CA ALA A 8 6.31 -1.90 13.87
C ALA A 8 6.50 -1.59 12.38
N TYR A 9 7.33 -2.37 11.68
CA TYR A 9 7.53 -2.23 10.23
C TYR A 9 6.24 -2.46 9.42
N TYR A 10 5.52 -3.55 9.70
CA TYR A 10 4.27 -3.84 8.99
C TYR A 10 3.14 -2.87 9.34
N PHE A 11 3.07 -2.44 10.60
CA PHE A 11 2.11 -1.41 11.02
C PHE A 11 2.40 -0.08 10.31
N ALA A 12 3.66 0.35 10.27
CA ALA A 12 4.08 1.54 9.52
C ALA A 12 3.74 1.41 8.03
N ALA A 13 3.91 0.23 7.43
CA ALA A 13 3.57 0.02 6.03
C ALA A 13 2.08 0.25 5.75
N ILE A 14 1.20 -0.26 6.62
CA ILE A 14 -0.25 -0.04 6.48
C ILE A 14 -0.55 1.45 6.64
N THR A 15 -0.14 2.07 7.75
CA THR A 15 -0.51 3.46 8.05
C THR A 15 0.06 4.44 7.02
N LEU A 16 1.37 4.36 6.73
CA LEU A 16 2.05 5.28 5.80
C LEU A 16 1.66 4.99 4.36
N GLY A 17 1.51 3.72 4.01
CA GLY A 17 1.02 3.29 2.70
C GLY A 17 -0.34 3.86 2.39
N SER A 18 -1.31 3.62 3.27
CA SER A 18 -2.68 4.09 3.08
C SER A 18 -2.75 5.62 3.14
N PHE A 19 -1.93 6.27 3.96
CA PHE A 19 -1.82 7.73 3.98
C PHE A 19 -1.35 8.30 2.65
N PHE A 20 -0.20 7.86 2.12
CA PHE A 20 0.33 8.41 0.87
C PHE A 20 -0.54 8.08 -0.33
N LEU A 21 -1.18 6.92 -0.33
CA LEU A 21 -2.12 6.58 -1.37
C LEU A 21 -3.37 7.47 -1.31
N ALA A 22 -3.93 7.70 -0.12
CA ALA A 22 -5.05 8.62 0.06
C ALA A 22 -4.69 10.04 -0.36
N VAL A 23 -3.51 10.55 0.01
CA VAL A 23 -3.00 11.85 -0.44
C VAL A 23 -2.89 11.89 -1.96
N THR A 24 -2.35 10.84 -2.59
CA THR A 24 -2.18 10.81 -4.05
C THR A 24 -3.51 10.86 -4.78
N TYR A 25 -4.50 10.06 -4.35
CA TYR A 25 -5.85 10.12 -4.91
C TYR A 25 -6.52 11.46 -4.64
N TYR A 26 -6.33 12.01 -3.44
CA TYR A 26 -6.94 13.26 -3.05
C TYR A 26 -6.41 14.43 -3.88
N VAL A 27 -5.09 14.51 -4.08
CA VAL A 27 -4.43 15.50 -4.93
C VAL A 27 -4.87 15.35 -6.38
N HIS A 28 -4.93 14.12 -6.90
CA HIS A 28 -5.43 13.89 -8.25
C HIS A 28 -6.87 14.40 -8.42
N PHE A 29 -7.74 14.11 -7.46
CA PHE A 29 -9.13 14.55 -7.47
C PHE A 29 -9.27 16.08 -7.37
N LEU A 30 -8.38 16.76 -6.63
CA LEU A 30 -8.32 18.23 -6.60
C LEU A 30 -7.94 18.79 -7.97
N MET A 31 -7.00 18.16 -8.67
CA MET A 31 -6.57 18.58 -10.00
C MET A 31 -7.66 18.37 -11.06
N THR A 32 -8.59 17.42 -10.86
CA THR A 32 -9.70 17.18 -11.79
C THR A 32 -10.91 18.09 -11.58
N GLY A 33 -10.86 19.02 -10.62
CA GLY A 33 -11.88 20.07 -10.45
C GLY A 33 -13.21 19.58 -9.88
N ALA A 34 -13.24 18.43 -9.20
CA ALA A 34 -14.47 17.89 -8.67
C ALA A 34 -14.96 18.68 -7.44
N PRO A 35 -16.27 18.99 -7.36
CA PRO A 35 -16.83 19.84 -6.31
C PRO A 35 -16.69 19.18 -4.93
N ARG A 36 -16.26 19.96 -3.94
CA ARG A 36 -16.17 19.52 -2.54
C ARG A 36 -16.80 20.53 -1.61
N GLU A 37 -17.80 20.06 -0.87
CA GLU A 37 -18.46 20.84 0.18
C GLU A 37 -17.65 20.82 1.48
N ASN A 38 -16.86 19.76 1.74
CA ASN A 38 -16.07 19.64 2.96
C ASN A 38 -14.76 18.84 2.77
N ILE A 39 -13.70 19.57 2.42
CA ILE A 39 -12.33 19.08 2.16
C ILE A 39 -11.84 18.09 3.24
N GLY A 40 -12.02 18.43 4.51
CA GLY A 40 -11.52 17.63 5.64
C GLY A 40 -12.25 16.31 5.82
N ARG A 41 -13.58 16.32 5.73
CA ARG A 41 -14.41 15.11 5.81
C ARG A 41 -14.09 14.15 4.66
N ASP A 42 -13.98 14.67 3.45
CA ASP A 42 -13.73 13.86 2.25
C ASP A 42 -12.34 13.23 2.29
N PHE A 43 -11.33 13.97 2.76
CA PHE A 43 -9.98 13.44 2.95
C PHE A 43 -9.96 12.32 3.97
N LEU A 44 -10.59 12.54 5.13
CA LEU A 44 -10.62 11.57 6.22
C LEU A 44 -11.35 10.29 5.81
N ALA A 45 -12.49 10.43 5.12
CA ALA A 45 -13.21 9.30 4.55
C ALA A 45 -12.33 8.52 3.55
N THR A 46 -11.68 9.23 2.62
CA THR A 46 -10.76 8.61 1.65
C THR A 46 -9.64 7.86 2.34
N TYR A 47 -9.04 8.43 3.39
CA TYR A 47 -8.00 7.79 4.17
C TYR A 47 -8.48 6.50 4.85
N PHE A 48 -9.62 6.53 5.56
CA PHE A 48 -10.15 5.34 6.23
C PHE A 48 -10.56 4.24 5.24
N PHE A 49 -11.18 4.60 4.12
CA PHE A 49 -11.48 3.64 3.04
C PHE A 49 -10.21 3.03 2.48
N THR A 50 -9.19 3.85 2.20
CA THR A 50 -7.90 3.36 1.71
C THR A 50 -7.27 2.43 2.73
N LEU A 51 -7.32 2.76 4.02
CA LEU A 51 -6.78 1.94 5.10
C LEU A 51 -7.43 0.57 5.18
N MET A 52 -8.76 0.48 5.08
CA MET A 52 -9.46 -0.81 5.11
C MET A 52 -9.22 -1.62 3.83
N LEU A 53 -9.31 -0.98 2.67
CA LEU A 53 -9.29 -1.66 1.37
C LEU A 53 -7.88 -2.03 0.88
N THR A 54 -6.83 -1.37 1.39
CA THR A 54 -5.45 -1.60 0.96
C THR A 54 -4.58 -2.35 1.96
N LEU A 55 -5.17 -2.80 3.08
CA LEU A 55 -4.46 -3.52 4.14
C LEU A 55 -3.64 -4.70 3.59
N VAL A 56 -4.27 -5.58 2.80
CA VAL A 56 -3.62 -6.77 2.23
C VAL A 56 -2.56 -6.39 1.18
N PRO A 57 -2.84 -5.54 0.17
CA PRO A 57 -1.82 -5.05 -0.76
C PRO A 57 -0.59 -4.42 -0.07
N MET A 58 -0.82 -3.61 0.98
CA MET A 58 0.26 -2.93 1.71
C MET A 58 1.14 -3.91 2.46
N LEU A 59 0.54 -4.88 3.14
CA LEU A 59 1.28 -5.95 3.83
C LEU A 59 2.12 -6.77 2.85
N LEU A 60 1.53 -7.16 1.71
CA LEU A 60 2.23 -7.90 0.67
C LEU A 60 3.41 -7.10 0.10
N CYS A 61 3.18 -5.82 -0.21
CA CYS A 61 4.22 -4.93 -0.71
C CYS A 61 5.36 -4.79 0.31
N ALA A 62 5.04 -4.54 1.57
CA ALA A 62 6.02 -4.40 2.64
C ALA A 62 6.85 -5.68 2.85
N PHE A 63 6.19 -6.84 2.79
CA PHE A 63 6.82 -8.16 2.90
C PHE A 63 7.81 -8.40 1.75
N LEU A 64 7.36 -8.19 0.50
CA LEU A 64 8.20 -8.38 -0.68
C LEU A 64 9.36 -7.39 -0.72
N LEU A 65 9.11 -6.12 -0.39
CA LEU A 65 10.14 -5.08 -0.31
C LEU A 65 11.21 -5.44 0.73
N ARG A 66 10.81 -5.89 1.91
CA ARG A 66 11.73 -6.33 2.96
C ARG A 66 12.55 -7.55 2.52
N ARG A 67 11.91 -8.53 1.88
CA ARG A 67 12.59 -9.73 1.37
C ARG A 67 13.62 -9.35 0.31
N ALA A 68 13.27 -8.45 -0.61
CA ALA A 68 14.19 -7.96 -1.63
C ALA A 68 15.36 -7.19 -1.00
N ALA A 69 15.09 -6.30 -0.04
CA ALA A 69 16.13 -5.52 0.63
C ALA A 69 17.16 -6.40 1.35
N VAL A 70 16.71 -7.47 2.04
CA VAL A 70 17.59 -8.42 2.71
C VAL A 70 18.38 -9.25 1.69
N ALA A 71 17.73 -9.73 0.62
CA ALA A 71 18.37 -10.56 -0.40
C ALA A 71 19.48 -9.79 -1.16
N PHE A 72 19.22 -8.53 -1.51
CA PHE A 72 20.15 -7.69 -2.27
C PHE A 72 21.03 -6.78 -1.40
N ARG A 73 20.89 -6.84 -0.06
CA ARG A 73 21.66 -6.06 0.92
C ARG A 73 21.66 -4.56 0.62
N TRP A 74 20.49 -3.99 0.35
CA TRP A 74 20.39 -2.57 -0.02
C TRP A 74 20.75 -1.66 1.14
N SER A 75 21.84 -0.90 0.99
CA SER A 75 22.29 0.08 1.97
C SER A 75 21.69 1.48 1.76
N ALA A 76 21.34 1.82 0.52
CA ALA A 76 20.84 3.13 0.11
C ALA A 76 19.30 3.20 0.08
N PRO A 77 18.70 4.39 0.25
CA PRO A 77 17.25 4.59 0.17
C PRO A 77 16.69 4.51 -1.26
N TRP A 78 17.49 4.81 -2.28
CA TRP A 78 17.02 4.88 -3.67
C TRP A 78 16.52 3.53 -4.24
N PRO A 79 17.22 2.39 -4.04
CA PRO A 79 16.70 1.08 -4.43
C PRO A 79 15.35 0.75 -3.79
N TRP A 80 15.15 1.14 -2.53
CA TRP A 80 13.88 0.94 -1.84
C TRP A 80 12.75 1.73 -2.51
N MET A 81 12.99 2.99 -2.85
CA MET A 81 12.00 3.83 -3.53
C MET A 81 11.61 3.27 -4.90
N LEU A 82 12.59 2.89 -5.73
CA LEU A 82 12.34 2.34 -7.06
C LEU A 82 11.58 1.02 -7.00
N VAL A 83 12.02 0.09 -6.15
CA VAL A 83 11.36 -1.21 -6.01
C VAL A 83 10.00 -1.05 -5.34
N GLY A 84 9.87 -0.15 -4.38
CA GLY A 84 8.59 0.18 -3.73
C GLY A 84 7.56 0.69 -4.72
N ALA A 85 7.92 1.64 -5.58
CA ALA A 85 7.05 2.15 -6.64
C ALA A 85 6.63 1.03 -7.60
N ALA A 86 7.60 0.22 -8.06
CA ALA A 86 7.34 -0.87 -9.00
C ALA A 86 6.46 -1.98 -8.38
N LEU A 87 6.78 -2.44 -7.17
CA LEU A 87 6.01 -3.45 -6.45
C LEU A 87 4.59 -2.99 -6.19
N PHE A 88 4.44 -1.75 -5.72
CA PHE A 88 3.13 -1.23 -5.37
C PHE A 88 2.23 -1.14 -6.61
N LEU A 89 2.76 -0.62 -7.72
CA LEU A 89 2.06 -0.62 -9.00
C LEU A 89 1.69 -2.03 -9.46
N ALA A 90 2.65 -2.97 -9.45
CA ALA A 90 2.43 -4.33 -9.89
C ALA A 90 1.37 -5.06 -9.06
N ILE A 91 1.41 -4.92 -7.73
CA ILE A 91 0.45 -5.55 -6.82
C ILE A 91 -0.95 -4.98 -7.02
N VAL A 92 -1.07 -3.65 -7.08
CA VAL A 92 -2.37 -2.98 -7.29
C VAL A 92 -2.98 -3.39 -8.63
N GLN A 93 -2.19 -3.45 -9.70
CA GLN A 93 -2.65 -3.89 -11.02
C GLN A 93 -3.05 -5.37 -11.03
N ALA A 94 -2.20 -6.25 -10.51
CA ALA A 94 -2.47 -7.68 -10.46
C ALA A 94 -3.74 -7.99 -9.66
N LEU A 95 -3.90 -7.38 -8.48
CA LEU A 95 -5.09 -7.57 -7.65
C LEU A 95 -6.34 -6.93 -8.28
N GLY A 96 -6.20 -5.77 -8.93
CA GLY A 96 -7.34 -5.13 -9.61
C GLY A 96 -7.84 -5.94 -10.80
N TRP A 97 -6.93 -6.49 -11.62
CA TRP A 97 -7.30 -7.38 -12.73
C TRP A 97 -7.92 -8.68 -12.23
N LEU A 98 -7.37 -9.25 -11.17
CA LEU A 98 -7.91 -10.42 -10.52
C LEU A 98 -9.34 -10.16 -10.00
N GLY A 99 -9.56 -9.01 -9.36
CA GLY A 99 -10.89 -8.59 -8.89
C GLY A 99 -11.91 -8.43 -10.01
N ASN A 100 -11.51 -7.79 -11.11
CA ASN A 100 -12.38 -7.63 -12.29
C ASN A 100 -12.74 -8.99 -12.92
N ALA A 101 -11.80 -9.95 -12.96
CA ALA A 101 -12.08 -11.29 -13.44
C ALA A 101 -13.12 -12.00 -12.56
N PHE A 102 -13.03 -11.88 -11.23
CA PHE A 102 -14.01 -12.47 -10.31
C PHE A 102 -15.40 -11.83 -10.39
N GLU A 103 -15.50 -10.53 -10.71
CA GLU A 103 -16.80 -9.86 -10.87
C GLU A 103 -17.55 -10.34 -12.13
N SER A 104 -16.82 -10.72 -13.19
CA SER A 104 -17.41 -11.19 -14.45
C SER A 104 -18.10 -12.56 -14.34
N ASP A 105 -17.73 -13.34 -13.33
CA ASP A 105 -18.14 -14.72 -13.16
C ASP A 105 -19.36 -14.80 -12.22
N LYS A 106 -20.54 -14.44 -12.74
CA LYS A 106 -21.78 -14.13 -11.96
C LYS A 106 -22.57 -15.34 -11.44
N MET A 107 -22.09 -16.57 -11.60
CA MET A 107 -22.81 -17.77 -11.17
C MET A 107 -22.22 -18.31 -9.86
N VAL A 108 -23.06 -18.35 -8.82
CA VAL A 108 -22.83 -18.91 -7.46
C VAL A 108 -22.25 -17.92 -6.44
N VAL A 109 -23.13 -17.46 -5.53
CA VAL A 109 -22.81 -16.61 -4.38
C VAL A 109 -22.31 -17.50 -3.25
N GLU A 110 -21.00 -17.53 -3.07
CA GLU A 110 -20.35 -18.21 -1.95
C GLU A 110 -19.72 -17.15 -1.03
N TRP A 111 -19.91 -17.27 0.29
CA TRP A 111 -19.52 -16.25 1.28
C TRP A 111 -18.03 -15.85 1.20
N TRP A 112 -17.16 -16.77 0.76
CA TRP A 112 -15.73 -16.49 0.54
C TRP A 112 -15.50 -15.48 -0.59
N ARG A 113 -16.36 -15.45 -1.63
CA ARG A 113 -16.30 -14.43 -2.69
C ARG A 113 -16.58 -13.05 -2.12
N MET A 114 -17.51 -12.90 -1.17
CA MET A 114 -17.79 -11.59 -0.55
C MET A 114 -16.56 -11.04 0.18
N VAL A 115 -15.84 -11.89 0.93
CA VAL A 115 -14.59 -11.51 1.59
C VAL A 115 -13.51 -11.18 0.57
N LEU A 116 -13.37 -12.00 -0.48
CA LEU A 116 -12.37 -11.78 -1.53
C LEU A 116 -12.64 -10.48 -2.29
N THR A 117 -13.88 -10.24 -2.69
CA THR A 117 -14.31 -9.01 -3.36
C THR A 117 -14.04 -7.81 -2.47
N PHE A 118 -14.33 -7.86 -1.17
CA PHE A 118 -14.02 -6.76 -0.25
C PHE A 118 -12.52 -6.42 -0.23
N VAL A 119 -11.65 -7.41 -0.22
CA VAL A 119 -10.18 -7.22 -0.29
C VAL A 119 -9.74 -6.67 -1.65
N LEU A 120 -10.42 -7.06 -2.73
CA LEU A 120 -10.07 -6.67 -4.10
C LEU A 120 -10.71 -5.35 -4.55
N VAL A 121 -11.75 -4.85 -3.87
CA VAL A 121 -12.45 -3.60 -4.21
C VAL A 121 -11.49 -2.42 -4.28
N GLY A 122 -10.57 -2.27 -3.31
CA GLY A 122 -9.57 -1.20 -3.34
C GLY A 122 -8.71 -1.22 -4.60
N PRO A 123 -8.00 -2.33 -4.88
CA PRO A 123 -7.27 -2.53 -6.13
C PRO A 123 -8.13 -2.37 -7.40
N MET A 124 -9.36 -2.88 -7.43
CA MET A 124 -10.26 -2.73 -8.58
C MET A 124 -10.59 -1.26 -8.86
N LEU A 125 -10.89 -0.47 -7.82
CA LEU A 125 -11.11 0.97 -7.96
C LEU A 125 -9.84 1.69 -8.38
N ALA A 126 -8.68 1.26 -7.87
CA ALA A 126 -7.37 1.82 -8.21
C ALA A 126 -7.01 1.64 -9.69
N VAL A 127 -7.35 0.49 -10.31
CA VAL A 127 -7.08 0.23 -11.73
C VAL A 127 -7.91 1.12 -12.66
N LYS A 128 -9.04 1.66 -12.19
CA LYS A 128 -9.85 2.64 -12.95
C LYS A 128 -9.24 4.05 -12.98
N GLN A 129 -8.21 4.27 -12.16
CA GLN A 129 -7.51 5.55 -12.06
C GLN A 129 -6.26 5.54 -12.96
N PRO A 130 -5.67 6.71 -13.29
CA PRO A 130 -4.42 6.78 -14.04
C PRO A 130 -3.33 5.87 -13.44
N PHE A 131 -2.75 5.02 -14.29
CA PHE A 131 -1.83 3.95 -13.87
C PHE A 131 -0.58 4.44 -13.12
N TRP A 132 -0.23 5.71 -13.24
CA TRP A 132 0.95 6.30 -12.59
C TRP A 132 0.68 6.73 -11.15
N LEU A 133 -0.57 6.83 -10.70
CA LEU A 133 -0.92 7.29 -9.35
C LEU A 133 -0.35 6.43 -8.21
N PRO A 134 -0.27 5.10 -8.31
CA PRO A 134 0.33 4.29 -7.25
C PRO A 134 1.85 4.53 -7.09
N LEU A 135 2.55 5.04 -8.12
CA LEU A 135 4.01 5.18 -8.11
C LEU A 135 4.53 6.11 -7.01
N PRO A 136 4.09 7.39 -6.89
CA PRO A 136 4.56 8.28 -5.83
C PRO A 136 4.21 7.76 -4.43
N ALA A 137 3.02 7.14 -4.27
CA ALA A 137 2.64 6.52 -3.01
C ALA A 137 3.62 5.39 -2.63
N GLY A 138 3.86 4.43 -3.54
CA GLY A 138 4.78 3.32 -3.32
C GLY A 138 6.22 3.77 -3.04
N ALA A 139 6.72 4.79 -3.75
CA ALA A 139 8.05 5.34 -3.54
C ALA A 139 8.20 5.97 -2.14
N LEU A 140 7.25 6.82 -1.73
CA LEU A 140 7.27 7.50 -0.44
C LEU A 140 7.10 6.53 0.72
N THR A 141 6.20 5.55 0.59
CA THR A 141 6.03 4.48 1.58
C THR A 141 7.33 3.71 1.75
N ALA A 142 7.96 3.29 0.66
CA ALA A 142 9.21 2.53 0.72
C ALA A 142 10.38 3.34 1.30
N PHE A 143 10.44 4.64 1.01
CA PHE A 143 11.43 5.53 1.63
C PHE A 143 11.27 5.58 3.16
N LEU A 144 10.04 5.74 3.67
CA LEU A 144 9.82 5.74 5.12
C LEU A 144 10.02 4.35 5.72
N LEU A 145 9.64 3.28 5.03
CA LEU A 145 9.91 1.92 5.48
C LEU A 145 11.41 1.62 5.56
N TYR A 146 12.23 2.16 4.66
CA TYR A 146 13.69 2.12 4.79
C TYR A 146 14.17 2.78 6.08
N ARG A 147 13.65 3.97 6.42
CA ARG A 147 14.01 4.67 7.67
C ARG A 147 13.62 3.86 8.90
N VAL A 148 12.40 3.30 8.91
CA VAL A 148 11.92 2.41 9.97
C VAL A 148 12.81 1.17 10.07
N HIS A 149 13.16 0.57 8.93
CA HIS A 149 14.00 -0.61 8.88
C HIS A 149 15.38 -0.35 9.50
N ARG A 150 16.06 0.72 9.07
CA ARG A 150 17.37 1.14 9.58
C ARG A 150 17.35 1.43 11.09
N ALA A 151 16.35 2.15 11.58
CA ALA A 151 16.23 2.49 12.99
C ALA A 151 16.19 1.24 13.92
N PHE A 152 15.72 0.11 13.40
CA PHE A 152 15.66 -1.16 14.13
C PHE A 152 16.83 -2.12 13.83
N GLU A 153 17.66 -1.83 12.84
CA GLU A 153 18.95 -2.50 12.63
C GLU A 153 20.03 -1.94 13.56
N ASP A 154 20.02 -0.62 13.77
CA ASP A 154 21.02 0.09 14.57
C ASP A 154 20.73 0.05 16.08
N ALA A 155 19.60 -0.52 16.50
CA ALA A 155 19.25 -0.65 17.91
C ALA A 155 20.18 -1.68 18.60
N PRO A 156 20.96 -1.30 19.63
CA PRO A 156 21.85 -2.22 20.31
C PRO A 156 21.07 -3.42 20.86
N SER A 157 21.55 -4.63 20.60
CA SER A 157 20.98 -5.84 21.19
C SER A 157 21.02 -5.69 22.71
N PRO A 158 19.89 -5.83 23.44
CA PRO A 158 19.96 -5.89 24.89
C PRO A 158 20.90 -7.03 25.24
N ALA A 159 21.93 -6.74 26.04
CA ALA A 159 22.86 -7.73 26.54
C ALA A 159 22.05 -8.85 27.20
N SER A 160 22.12 -10.04 26.60
CA SER A 160 21.56 -11.29 27.14
C SER A 160 22.61 -11.97 27.99
#